data_AF-A0A1V5FN93-F1
#
_entry.id   AF-A0A1V5FN93-F1
#
_cell.length_a   1.000
_cell.length_b   1.000
_cell.length_c   1.000
_cell.angle_alpha   90.00
_cell.angle_beta   90.00
_cell.angle_gamma   90.00
#
_symmetry.space_group_name_H-M   'P 1'
#
loop_
_entity.id
_entity.type
_entity.pdbx_description
1 polymer ?
#
loop_
_entity_poly.entity_id
_entity_poly.type
_entity_poly.pdbx_seq_one_letter_code
_entity_poly.pdbx_strand_id
1 'polypeptide(L)'
;MTPVRPRCPWVPLDKLDYVAYHDAEWGVPVHDDIRIFEFLTLEAAQAGLSWYTILRRREHYRTAFAGFDPARVARFTPARVERLLQNAGLIRNRAKINSAINNARRFLAVQEEFGSFDAYIWRFVGGKPIVHELRTLDDYPATSPESDALSRDLRQRGFTFLGSTVVYAHMQATGLINDHTLACFRRREILRLMRSDRPRRPPGSKTRPST
;
A
#
# COMPACT_ATOMS: atom_id res chain seq x y z
N MET A 1 24.23 13.46 21.08
CA MET A 1 23.73 12.16 20.58
C MET A 1 22.27 12.34 20.19
N THR A 2 21.92 12.13 18.92
CA THR A 2 20.51 12.18 18.47
C THR A 2 19.74 11.09 19.20
N PRO A 3 18.58 11.37 19.81
CA PRO A 3 17.83 10.35 20.55
C PRO A 3 17.49 9.17 19.63
N VAL A 4 17.78 7.96 20.10
CA VAL A 4 17.47 6.72 19.37
C VAL A 4 15.96 6.63 19.24
N ARG A 5 15.44 6.71 18.00
CA ARG A 5 14.02 6.51 17.71
C ARG A 5 13.74 5.00 17.66
N PRO A 6 12.97 4.42 18.59
CA PRO A 6 12.65 3.00 18.57
C PRO A 6 11.80 2.67 17.33
N ARG A 7 12.15 1.60 16.61
CA ARG A 7 11.49 1.17 15.37
C ARG A 7 10.85 -0.20 15.53
N CYS A 8 10.05 -0.60 14.54
CA CYS A 8 9.47 -1.94 14.49
C CYS A 8 10.57 -3.03 14.46
N PRO A 9 10.31 -4.21 15.06
CA PRO A 9 11.32 -5.27 15.22
C PRO A 9 11.79 -5.89 13.91
N TRP A 10 11.02 -5.75 12.82
CA TRP A 10 11.38 -6.25 11.50
C TRP A 10 12.36 -5.33 10.73
N VAL A 11 12.69 -4.15 11.25
CA VAL A 11 13.57 -3.18 10.57
C VAL A 11 15.03 -3.50 10.84
N PRO A 12 15.82 -3.94 9.84
CA PRO A 12 17.26 -4.07 9.99
C PRO A 12 17.92 -2.69 10.01
N LEU A 13 18.51 -2.30 11.15
CA LEU A 13 19.04 -0.94 11.37
C LEU A 13 20.32 -0.63 10.59
N ASP A 14 21.00 -1.64 10.07
CA ASP A 14 22.18 -1.54 9.20
C ASP A 14 21.81 -1.18 7.74
N LYS A 15 20.54 -1.32 7.34
CA LYS A 15 20.05 -1.01 5.99
C LYS A 15 19.33 0.34 5.98
N LEU A 16 20.09 1.41 5.77
CA LEU A 16 19.61 2.78 5.90
C LEU A 16 18.45 3.14 4.96
N ASP A 17 18.41 2.58 3.75
CA ASP A 17 17.31 2.72 2.80
C ASP A 17 16.04 2.00 3.28
N TYR A 18 16.17 0.85 3.95
CA TYR A 18 15.02 0.18 4.55
C TYR A 18 14.52 0.90 5.81
N VAL A 19 15.44 1.46 6.60
CA VAL A 19 15.10 2.37 7.71
C VAL A 19 14.34 3.59 7.20
N ALA A 20 14.78 4.21 6.10
CA ALA A 20 14.11 5.35 5.50
C ALA A 20 12.69 4.99 5.02
N TYR A 21 12.52 3.81 4.38
CA TYR A 21 11.21 3.31 3.98
C TYR A 21 10.26 3.14 5.17
N HIS A 22 10.71 2.51 6.27
CA HIS A 22 9.94 2.40 7.49
C HIS A 22 9.56 3.77 8.08
N ASP A 23 10.53 4.69 8.13
CA ASP A 23 10.37 5.98 8.79
C ASP A 23 9.47 6.94 8.00
N ALA A 24 9.53 6.90 6.67
CA ALA A 24 8.88 7.90 5.82
C ALA A 24 7.62 7.38 5.10
N GLU A 25 7.51 6.07 4.86
CA GLU A 25 6.50 5.54 3.95
C GLU A 25 5.58 4.50 4.60
N TRP A 26 6.12 3.47 5.22
CA TRP A 26 5.32 2.32 5.67
C TRP A 26 4.32 2.72 6.76
N GLY A 27 3.05 2.34 6.59
CA GLY A 27 1.96 2.69 7.50
C GLY A 27 1.44 4.13 7.37
N VAL A 28 2.02 4.96 6.50
CA VAL A 28 1.52 6.32 6.24
C VAL A 28 0.32 6.24 5.30
N PRO A 29 -0.84 6.84 5.64
CA PRO A 29 -2.01 6.86 4.76
C PRO A 29 -1.67 7.43 3.38
N VAL A 30 -1.98 6.66 2.33
CA VAL A 30 -1.82 7.07 0.94
C VAL A 30 -3.19 7.29 0.30
N HIS A 31 -3.39 8.46 -0.31
CA HIS A 31 -4.59 8.84 -1.07
C HIS A 31 -4.31 9.15 -2.55
N ASP A 32 -3.10 8.82 -3.02
CA ASP A 32 -2.69 8.99 -4.42
C ASP A 32 -2.80 7.64 -5.17
N ASP A 33 -3.64 7.61 -6.20
CA ASP A 33 -3.94 6.39 -6.97
C ASP A 33 -2.71 5.80 -7.67
N ILE A 34 -1.78 6.64 -8.15
CA ILE A 34 -0.54 6.17 -8.77
C ILE A 34 0.31 5.43 -7.74
N ARG A 35 0.45 5.99 -6.54
CA ARG A 35 1.19 5.38 -5.44
C ARG A 35 0.52 4.09 -4.94
N ILE A 36 -0.81 4.06 -4.85
CA ILE A 36 -1.56 2.84 -4.50
C ILE A 36 -1.30 1.74 -5.55
N PHE A 37 -1.41 2.07 -6.84
CA PHE A 37 -1.15 1.12 -7.92
C PHE A 37 0.32 0.64 -7.96
N GLU A 38 1.27 1.54 -7.69
CA GLU A 38 2.69 1.21 -7.53
C GLU A 38 2.88 0.12 -6.46
N PHE A 39 2.35 0.34 -5.24
CA PHE A 39 2.49 -0.64 -4.17
C PHE A 39 1.77 -1.96 -4.49
N LEU A 40 0.55 -1.95 -5.04
CA LEU A 40 -0.13 -3.18 -5.47
C LEU A 40 0.73 -4.00 -6.43
N THR A 41 1.37 -3.34 -7.39
CA THR A 41 2.24 -4.00 -8.37
C THR A 41 3.50 -4.57 -7.73
N LEU A 42 4.13 -3.82 -6.82
CA LEU A 42 5.36 -4.22 -6.14
C LEU A 42 5.12 -5.38 -5.16
N GLU A 43 4.02 -5.37 -4.41
CA GLU A 43 3.65 -6.45 -3.49
C GLU A 43 3.32 -7.74 -4.26
N ALA A 44 2.60 -7.65 -5.38
CA ALA A 44 2.37 -8.81 -6.26
C ALA A 44 3.69 -9.36 -6.83
N ALA A 45 4.68 -8.50 -7.08
CA ALA A 45 6.00 -8.91 -7.55
C ALA A 45 6.85 -9.60 -6.46
N GLN A 46 6.58 -9.33 -5.18
CA GLN A 46 7.36 -9.81 -4.03
C GLN A 46 7.25 -11.32 -3.77
N ALA A 47 6.20 -12.02 -4.23
CA ALA A 47 5.99 -13.44 -3.93
C ALA A 47 7.26 -14.29 -4.16
N GLY A 48 7.75 -14.92 -3.09
CA GLY A 48 8.98 -15.74 -3.07
C GLY A 48 10.30 -14.97 -2.81
N LEU A 49 10.24 -13.68 -2.48
CA LEU A 49 11.39 -12.80 -2.27
C LEU A 49 11.22 -11.98 -0.98
N SER A 50 12.30 -11.37 -0.49
CA SER A 50 12.19 -10.36 0.57
C SER A 50 11.69 -9.02 0.04
N TRP A 51 10.90 -8.28 0.84
CA TRP A 51 10.49 -6.91 0.47
C TRP A 51 11.70 -6.00 0.18
N TYR A 52 12.80 -6.16 0.92
CA TYR A 52 14.05 -5.42 0.66
C TYR A 52 14.57 -5.61 -0.77
N THR A 53 14.43 -6.82 -1.34
CA THR A 53 14.77 -7.06 -2.76
C THR A 53 13.93 -6.21 -3.71
N ILE A 54 12.64 -6.06 -3.41
CA ILE A 54 11.71 -5.25 -4.20
C ILE A 54 12.02 -3.76 -4.03
N LEU A 55 12.25 -3.30 -2.79
CA LEU A 55 12.60 -1.92 -2.48
C LEU A 55 13.84 -1.46 -3.26
N ARG A 56 14.89 -2.29 -3.32
CA ARG A 56 16.12 -2.03 -4.08
C ARG A 56 15.91 -1.97 -5.60
N ARG A 57 14.84 -2.57 -6.10
CA ARG A 57 14.47 -2.59 -7.52
C ARG A 57 13.41 -1.56 -7.88
N ARG A 58 12.85 -0.85 -6.90
CA ARG A 58 11.70 0.04 -7.05
C ARG A 58 11.88 1.09 -8.15
N GLU A 59 13.04 1.75 -8.24
CA GLU A 59 13.32 2.73 -9.31
C GLU A 59 13.36 2.11 -10.71
N HIS A 60 13.89 0.88 -10.81
CA HIS A 60 13.89 0.13 -12.06
C HIS A 60 12.46 -0.19 -12.49
N TYR A 61 11.61 -0.62 -11.55
CA TYR A 61 10.19 -0.80 -11.79
C TYR A 61 9.51 0.49 -12.21
N ARG A 62 9.74 1.61 -11.51
CA ARG A 62 9.14 2.91 -11.84
C ARG A 62 9.45 3.32 -13.27
N THR A 63 10.71 3.22 -13.68
CA THR A 63 11.11 3.51 -15.07
C THR A 63 10.47 2.54 -16.07
N ALA A 64 10.50 1.24 -15.76
CA ALA A 64 10.01 0.20 -16.65
C ALA A 64 8.49 0.21 -16.84
N PHE A 65 7.74 0.56 -15.79
CA PHE A 65 6.29 0.64 -15.73
C PHE A 65 5.77 2.07 -15.92
N ALA A 66 6.55 2.92 -16.61
CA ALA A 66 6.13 4.25 -17.05
C ALA A 66 5.61 5.14 -15.90
N GLY A 67 6.29 5.14 -14.77
CA GLY A 67 5.90 5.88 -13.58
C GLY A 67 4.74 5.26 -12.80
N PHE A 68 4.35 4.02 -13.11
CA PHE A 68 3.15 3.37 -12.60
C PHE A 68 1.85 4.09 -12.96
N ASP A 69 1.83 4.83 -14.07
CA ASP A 69 0.57 5.33 -14.62
C ASP A 69 -0.28 4.14 -15.13
N PRO A 70 -1.45 3.85 -14.52
CA PRO A 70 -2.25 2.68 -14.88
C PRO A 70 -2.75 2.74 -16.33
N ALA A 71 -3.08 3.92 -16.86
CA ALA A 71 -3.49 4.08 -18.25
C ALA A 71 -2.37 3.75 -19.24
N ARG A 72 -1.12 4.10 -18.89
CA ARG A 72 0.05 3.71 -19.69
C ARG A 72 0.36 2.22 -19.57
N VAL A 73 0.37 1.67 -18.37
CA VAL A 73 0.69 0.25 -18.13
C VAL A 73 -0.36 -0.67 -18.77
N ALA A 74 -1.64 -0.33 -18.72
CA ALA A 74 -2.73 -1.08 -19.34
C ALA A 74 -2.56 -1.30 -20.86
N ARG A 75 -1.82 -0.40 -21.52
CA ARG A 75 -1.54 -0.41 -22.97
C ARG A 75 -0.24 -1.11 -23.34
N PHE A 76 0.47 -1.72 -22.39
CA PHE A 76 1.69 -2.46 -22.71
C PHE A 76 1.39 -3.63 -23.67
N THR A 77 2.17 -3.69 -24.75
CA THR A 77 2.02 -4.68 -25.83
C THR A 77 2.87 -5.92 -25.57
N PRO A 78 2.65 -7.04 -26.28
CA PRO A 78 3.51 -8.22 -26.18
C PRO A 78 5.00 -7.91 -26.40
N ALA A 79 5.33 -7.05 -27.37
CA ALA A 79 6.71 -6.62 -27.61
C ALA A 79 7.31 -5.84 -26.41
N ARG A 80 6.51 -5.05 -25.70
CA ARG A 80 6.94 -4.41 -24.45
C ARG A 80 7.20 -5.45 -23.36
N VAL A 81 6.37 -6.48 -23.24
CA VAL A 81 6.58 -7.57 -22.29
C VAL A 81 7.90 -8.29 -22.54
N GLU A 82 8.23 -8.63 -23.79
CA GLU A 82 9.52 -9.25 -24.13
C GLU A 82 10.70 -8.38 -23.70
N ARG A 83 10.62 -7.06 -23.95
CA ARG A 83 11.66 -6.12 -23.50
C ARG A 83 11.79 -6.07 -21.98
N LEU A 84 10.67 -6.08 -21.25
CA LEU A 84 10.68 -6.08 -19.78
C LEU A 84 11.32 -7.37 -19.24
N LEU A 85 11.11 -8.50 -19.90
CA LEU A 85 11.74 -9.77 -19.53
C LEU A 85 13.25 -9.78 -19.70
N GLN A 86 13.82 -8.88 -20.51
CA GLN A 86 15.28 -8.73 -20.62
C GLN A 86 15.87 -7.75 -19.58
N ASN A 87 15.04 -7.03 -18.84
CA ASN A 87 15.53 -6.06 -17.85
C ASN A 87 15.94 -6.76 -16.54
N ALA A 88 17.25 -6.86 -16.28
CA ALA A 88 17.81 -7.47 -15.07
C ALA A 88 17.44 -6.72 -13.76
N GLY A 89 17.06 -5.45 -13.85
CA GLY A 89 16.55 -4.66 -12.74
C GLY A 89 15.18 -5.12 -12.23
N LEU A 90 14.43 -5.89 -13.02
CA LEU A 90 13.10 -6.40 -12.68
C LEU A 90 13.15 -7.87 -12.23
N ILE A 91 12.07 -8.32 -11.58
CA ILE A 91 11.80 -9.75 -11.45
C ILE A 91 11.27 -10.25 -12.79
N ARG A 92 12.14 -10.95 -13.53
CA ARG A 92 11.90 -11.45 -14.89
C ARG A 92 10.93 -12.63 -14.91
N ASN A 93 9.67 -12.36 -14.57
CA ASN A 93 8.60 -13.33 -14.56
C ASN A 93 7.44 -12.85 -15.44
N ARG A 94 7.17 -13.59 -16.52
CA ARG A 94 6.16 -13.24 -17.52
C ARG A 94 4.76 -13.15 -16.92
N ALA A 95 4.39 -14.08 -16.05
CA ALA A 95 3.07 -14.11 -15.42
C ALA A 95 2.84 -12.87 -14.53
N LYS A 96 3.85 -12.46 -13.74
CA LYS A 96 3.80 -11.26 -12.91
C LYS A 96 3.73 -9.97 -13.74
N ILE A 97 4.46 -9.88 -14.85
CA ILE A 97 4.39 -8.72 -15.76
C ILE A 97 3.00 -8.63 -16.40
N ASN A 98 2.48 -9.75 -16.93
CA ASN A 98 1.15 -9.80 -17.50
C ASN A 98 0.06 -9.49 -16.47
N SER A 99 0.24 -9.95 -15.23
CA SER A 99 -0.63 -9.63 -14.09
C SER A 99 -0.66 -8.13 -13.83
N ALA A 100 0.47 -7.44 -13.77
CA ALA A 100 0.52 -5.99 -13.59
C ALA A 100 -0.23 -5.23 -14.70
N ILE A 101 -0.10 -5.68 -15.96
CA ILE A 101 -0.83 -5.09 -17.11
C ILE A 101 -2.34 -5.33 -16.99
N ASN A 102 -2.76 -6.54 -16.63
CA ASN A 102 -4.17 -6.84 -16.38
C ASN A 102 -4.70 -6.00 -15.21
N ASN A 103 -3.97 -5.97 -14.10
CA ASN A 103 -4.36 -5.24 -12.90
C ASN A 103 -4.48 -3.74 -13.19
N ALA A 104 -3.63 -3.16 -14.05
CA ALA A 104 -3.78 -1.78 -14.52
C ALA A 104 -5.13 -1.54 -15.22
N ARG A 105 -5.57 -2.47 -16.09
CA ARG A 105 -6.88 -2.39 -16.76
C ARG A 105 -8.03 -2.48 -15.76
N ARG A 106 -7.93 -3.39 -14.78
CA ARG A 106 -8.95 -3.55 -13.74
C ARG A 106 -8.98 -2.36 -12.78
N PHE A 107 -7.83 -1.75 -12.51
CA PHE A 107 -7.69 -0.53 -11.73
C PHE A 107 -8.44 0.64 -12.37
N LEU A 108 -8.27 0.85 -13.69
CA LEU A 108 -9.01 1.86 -14.44
C LEU A 108 -10.52 1.61 -14.40
N ALA A 109 -10.97 0.36 -14.55
CA ALA A 109 -12.39 0.03 -14.45
C ALA A 109 -12.98 0.31 -13.05
N VAL A 110 -12.19 0.10 -11.99
CA VAL A 110 -12.58 0.50 -10.63
C VAL A 110 -12.65 2.03 -10.51
N GLN A 111 -11.71 2.77 -11.09
CA GLN A 111 -11.77 4.23 -11.11
C GLN A 111 -13.02 4.74 -11.84
N GLU A 112 -13.44 4.08 -12.93
CA GLU A 112 -14.69 4.42 -13.64
C GLU A 112 -15.93 4.19 -12.75
N GLU A 113 -15.96 3.12 -11.95
CA GLU A 113 -17.10 2.77 -11.08
C GLU A 113 -17.16 3.63 -9.79
N PHE A 114 -16.01 3.93 -9.19
CA PHE A 114 -15.93 4.58 -7.87
C PHE A 114 -15.40 6.02 -7.90
N GLY A 115 -15.06 6.54 -9.08
CA GLY A 115 -14.42 7.84 -9.28
C GLY A 115 -12.91 7.81 -9.08
N SER A 116 -12.41 7.09 -8.07
CA SER A 116 -10.99 6.82 -7.85
C SER A 116 -10.78 5.46 -7.20
N PHE A 117 -9.56 4.93 -7.28
CA PHE A 117 -9.24 3.66 -6.61
C PHE A 117 -9.07 3.86 -5.10
N ASP A 118 -8.57 5.02 -4.68
CA ASP A 118 -8.58 5.51 -3.30
C ASP A 118 -9.99 5.42 -2.68
N ALA A 119 -10.99 6.02 -3.32
CA ALA A 119 -12.37 6.00 -2.83
C ALA A 119 -12.94 4.58 -2.73
N TYR A 120 -12.47 3.65 -3.57
CA TYR A 120 -12.83 2.24 -3.51
C TYR A 120 -12.13 1.52 -2.34
N ILE A 121 -10.80 1.56 -2.27
CA ILE A 121 -10.02 0.71 -1.35
C ILE A 121 -10.20 1.13 0.11
N TRP A 122 -10.35 2.43 0.39
CA TRP A 122 -10.53 2.93 1.76
C TRP A 122 -11.88 2.54 2.38
N ARG A 123 -12.87 2.11 1.58
CA ARG A 123 -14.16 1.60 2.09
C ARG A 123 -13.99 0.33 2.92
N PHE A 124 -12.97 -0.47 2.62
CA PHE A 124 -12.68 -1.72 3.33
C PHE A 124 -12.19 -1.50 4.77
N VAL A 125 -11.81 -0.27 5.12
CA VAL A 125 -11.42 0.15 6.48
C VAL A 125 -12.32 1.26 7.03
N GLY A 126 -13.49 1.47 6.43
CA GLY A 126 -14.43 2.51 6.88
C GLY A 126 -13.88 3.94 6.74
N GLY A 127 -12.99 4.16 5.78
CA GLY A 127 -12.38 5.47 5.49
C GLY A 127 -11.33 5.94 6.50
N LYS A 128 -10.89 5.07 7.43
CA LYS A 128 -9.87 5.40 8.43
C LYS A 128 -8.93 4.22 8.66
N PRO A 129 -7.63 4.46 8.91
CA PRO A 129 -6.71 3.36 9.19
C PRO A 129 -7.17 2.52 10.37
N ILE A 130 -7.09 1.20 10.21
CA ILE A 130 -7.18 0.25 11.33
C ILE A 130 -5.85 0.29 12.07
N VAL A 131 -5.90 0.23 13.40
CA VAL A 131 -4.71 0.36 14.24
C VAL A 131 -4.67 -0.81 15.21
N HIS A 132 -3.69 -1.69 15.04
CA HIS A 132 -3.48 -2.80 15.97
C HIS A 132 -2.52 -2.43 17.11
N GLU A 133 -2.45 -3.30 18.12
CA GLU A 133 -1.58 -3.17 19.27
C GLU A 133 -0.52 -4.28 19.28
N LEU A 134 0.47 -4.15 18.39
CA LEU A 134 1.55 -5.12 18.25
C LEU A 134 2.74 -4.77 19.17
N ARG A 135 3.41 -5.76 19.73
CA ARG A 135 4.57 -5.59 20.63
C ARG A 135 5.82 -6.25 20.05
N THR A 136 5.72 -7.49 19.58
CA THR A 136 6.83 -8.31 19.09
C THR A 136 6.66 -8.67 17.62
N LEU A 137 7.63 -9.39 17.05
CA LEU A 137 7.53 -9.88 15.67
C LEU A 137 6.42 -10.94 15.50
N ASP A 138 6.16 -11.72 16.55
CA ASP A 138 5.17 -12.81 16.52
C ASP A 138 3.72 -12.31 16.54
N ASP A 139 3.50 -11.05 16.93
CA ASP A 139 2.17 -10.44 16.95
C ASP A 139 1.65 -10.09 15.55
N TYR A 140 2.52 -10.03 14.53
CA TYR A 140 2.12 -9.66 13.17
C TYR A 140 1.34 -10.80 12.50
N PRO A 141 0.05 -10.60 12.16
CA PRO A 141 -0.69 -11.63 11.44
C PRO A 141 -0.27 -11.65 9.97
N ALA A 142 -0.49 -12.80 9.32
CA ALA A 142 -0.23 -12.94 7.89
C ALA A 142 -1.36 -12.36 7.00
N THR A 143 -2.56 -12.22 7.56
CA THR A 143 -3.77 -11.70 6.92
C THR A 143 -4.67 -11.02 7.96
N SER A 144 -5.75 -10.40 7.50
CA SER A 144 -6.84 -9.85 8.32
C SER A 144 -8.20 -10.09 7.66
N PRO A 145 -9.32 -9.96 8.39
CA PRO A 145 -10.65 -10.00 7.78
C PRO A 145 -10.82 -9.00 6.63
N GLU A 146 -10.23 -7.81 6.75
CA GLU A 146 -10.29 -6.76 5.75
C GLU A 146 -9.45 -7.08 4.52
N SER A 147 -8.24 -7.63 4.69
CA SER A 147 -7.44 -8.08 3.55
C SER A 147 -8.06 -9.27 2.83
N ASP A 148 -8.74 -10.16 3.57
CA ASP A 148 -9.50 -11.27 3.00
C ASP A 148 -10.68 -10.74 2.16
N ALA A 149 -11.42 -9.76 2.67
CA ALA A 149 -12.52 -9.14 1.97
C ALA A 149 -12.06 -8.40 0.70
N LEU A 150 -11.03 -7.55 0.82
CA LEU A 150 -10.46 -6.81 -0.30
C LEU A 150 -9.84 -7.76 -1.34
N SER A 151 -9.11 -8.79 -0.93
CA SER A 151 -8.55 -9.79 -1.85
C SER A 151 -9.65 -10.53 -2.62
N ARG A 152 -10.75 -10.92 -1.97
CA ARG A 152 -11.89 -11.56 -2.64
C ARG A 152 -12.52 -10.61 -3.66
N ASP A 153 -12.77 -9.36 -3.30
CA ASP A 153 -13.40 -8.37 -4.17
C ASP A 153 -12.51 -8.05 -5.39
N LEU A 154 -11.22 -7.81 -5.18
CA LEU A 154 -10.24 -7.64 -6.26
C LEU A 154 -10.21 -8.83 -7.22
N ARG A 155 -10.25 -10.07 -6.70
CA ARG A 155 -10.30 -11.27 -7.54
C ARG A 155 -11.59 -11.37 -8.35
N GLN A 156 -12.74 -11.05 -7.75
CA GLN A 156 -14.02 -10.99 -8.47
C GLN A 156 -14.01 -9.95 -9.57
N ARG A 157 -13.28 -8.84 -9.36
CA ARG A 157 -13.02 -7.80 -10.36
C ARG A 157 -11.95 -8.17 -11.38
N GLY A 158 -11.42 -9.39 -11.32
CA GLY A 158 -10.45 -9.92 -12.29
C GLY A 158 -8.99 -9.52 -12.04
N PHE A 159 -8.66 -8.95 -10.88
CA PHE A 159 -7.26 -8.79 -10.49
C PHE A 159 -6.60 -10.15 -10.24
N THR A 160 -5.29 -10.23 -10.47
CA THR A 160 -4.50 -11.46 -10.32
C THR A 160 -3.29 -11.21 -9.44
N PHE A 161 -2.74 -12.27 -8.82
CA PHE A 161 -1.59 -12.22 -7.89
C PHE A 161 -1.83 -11.41 -6.59
N LEU A 162 -3.07 -11.04 -6.28
CA LEU A 162 -3.45 -10.32 -5.07
C LEU A 162 -4.17 -11.25 -4.09
N GLY A 163 -3.45 -12.21 -3.51
CA GLY A 163 -3.96 -13.01 -2.39
C GLY A 163 -3.97 -12.22 -1.08
N SER A 164 -4.72 -12.70 -0.08
CA SER A 164 -4.94 -11.94 1.16
C SER A 164 -3.65 -11.50 1.85
N THR A 165 -2.61 -12.34 1.88
CA THR A 165 -1.30 -11.94 2.44
C THR A 165 -0.64 -10.79 1.69
N VAL A 166 -0.73 -10.79 0.35
CA VAL A 166 -0.22 -9.72 -0.51
C VAL A 166 -1.03 -8.44 -0.29
N VAL A 167 -2.35 -8.57 -0.19
CA VAL A 167 -3.25 -7.45 0.07
C VAL A 167 -3.04 -6.89 1.47
N TYR A 168 -2.78 -7.73 2.48
CA TYR A 168 -2.48 -7.29 3.83
C TYR A 168 -1.18 -6.48 3.88
N ALA A 169 -0.11 -7.00 3.25
CA ALA A 169 1.15 -6.28 3.11
C ALA A 169 0.96 -4.92 2.41
N HIS A 170 0.17 -4.89 1.33
CA HIS A 170 -0.20 -3.65 0.65
C HIS A 170 -0.92 -2.68 1.61
N MET A 171 -1.95 -3.14 2.33
CA MET A 171 -2.72 -2.32 3.26
C MET A 171 -1.85 -1.74 4.38
N GLN A 172 -0.87 -2.50 4.87
CA GLN A 172 0.13 -1.99 5.82
C GLN A 172 1.05 -0.96 5.16
N ALA A 173 1.56 -1.24 3.97
CA ALA A 173 2.47 -0.35 3.25
C ALA A 173 1.85 1.00 2.90
N THR A 174 0.56 1.03 2.56
CA THR A 174 -0.20 2.24 2.16
C THR A 174 -1.05 2.83 3.28
N GLY A 175 -0.90 2.33 4.50
CA GLY A 175 -1.50 2.95 5.69
C GLY A 175 -3.02 2.78 5.83
N LEU A 176 -3.64 1.86 5.08
CA LEU A 176 -4.98 1.36 5.43
C LEU A 176 -4.95 0.65 6.79
N ILE A 177 -3.80 0.06 7.13
CA ILE A 177 -3.53 -0.55 8.43
C ILE A 177 -2.24 0.04 8.99
N ASN A 178 -2.29 0.53 10.22
CA ASN A 178 -1.13 0.99 10.97
C ASN A 178 -0.70 -0.07 11.98
N ASP A 179 0.22 -0.93 11.54
CA ASP A 179 0.81 -2.02 12.32
C ASP A 179 2.18 -1.66 12.91
N HIS A 180 2.49 -0.37 13.04
CA HIS A 180 3.66 0.01 13.82
C HIS A 180 3.48 -0.47 15.27
N THR A 181 4.49 -1.12 15.84
CA THR A 181 4.40 -1.64 17.22
C THR A 181 4.19 -0.52 18.24
N LEU A 182 3.68 -0.86 19.42
CA LEU A 182 3.45 0.08 20.51
C LEU A 182 4.70 0.88 20.90
N ALA A 183 5.88 0.27 20.76
CA ALA A 183 7.16 0.91 21.04
C ALA A 183 7.69 1.78 19.88
N CYS A 184 7.18 1.59 18.66
CA CYS A 184 7.69 2.30 17.48
C CYS A 184 7.31 3.79 17.51
N PHE A 185 8.30 4.66 17.25
CA PHE A 185 8.09 6.12 17.22
C PHE A 185 7.05 6.53 16.16
N ARG A 186 7.05 5.84 15.00
CA ARG A 186 6.17 6.17 13.87
C ARG A 186 4.70 5.92 14.17
N ARG A 187 4.38 4.95 15.03
CA ARG A 187 2.99 4.68 15.44
C ARG A 187 2.31 5.95 15.93
N ARG A 188 2.94 6.65 16.88
CA ARG A 188 2.39 7.86 17.51
C ARG A 188 2.35 9.05 16.57
N GLU A 189 3.28 9.13 15.62
CA GLU A 189 3.31 10.20 14.63
C GLU A 189 2.18 10.03 13.61
N ILE A 190 1.98 8.83 13.07
CA ILE A 190 0.88 8.53 12.14
C ILE A 190 -0.47 8.78 12.81
N LEU A 191 -0.68 8.34 14.06
CA LEU A 191 -1.91 8.62 14.81
C LEU A 191 -2.16 10.12 15.03
N ARG A 192 -1.11 10.95 15.08
CA ARG A 192 -1.26 12.41 15.17
C ARG A 192 -1.61 13.04 13.83
N LEU A 193 -1.04 12.56 12.73
CA LEU A 193 -1.41 12.96 11.37
C LEU A 193 -2.91 12.73 11.13
N MET A 194 -3.38 11.52 11.44
CA MET A 194 -4.79 11.12 11.30
C MET A 194 -5.79 11.95 12.12
N ARG A 195 -5.35 12.55 13.24
CA ARG A 195 -6.21 13.43 14.06
C ARG A 195 -6.30 14.84 13.51
N SER A 196 -5.27 15.29 12.79
CA SER A 196 -5.14 16.65 12.27
C SER A 196 -5.97 16.85 11.00
N ASP A 197 -6.20 15.79 10.22
CA ASP A 197 -7.03 15.80 9.01
C ASP A 197 -8.55 15.70 9.27
N ARG A 198 -9.00 15.63 10.54
CA ARG A 198 -10.44 15.69 10.81
C ARG A 198 -10.95 17.12 10.60
N PRO A 199 -12.00 17.33 9.80
CA PRO A 199 -12.63 18.65 9.72
C PRO A 199 -13.08 19.07 11.12
N ARG A 200 -12.68 20.29 11.54
CA ARG A 200 -13.16 20.88 12.79
C ARG A 200 -14.68 20.91 12.74
N ARG A 201 -15.33 20.24 13.70
CA ARG A 201 -16.77 20.30 13.88
C ARG A 201 -17.14 21.79 14.05
N PRO A 202 -18.06 22.36 13.26
CA PRO A 202 -18.48 23.74 13.47
C PRO A 202 -19.06 23.87 14.89
N PRO A 203 -18.83 25.00 15.59
CA PRO A 203 -19.40 25.19 16.92
C PRO A 203 -20.92 25.07 16.82
N GLY A 204 -21.49 24.12 17.56
CA GLY A 204 -22.91 23.80 17.48
C GLY A 204 -23.76 25.04 17.74
N SER A 205 -24.69 25.31 16.82
CA SER A 205 -25.75 26.30 17.02
C SER A 205 -26.55 25.90 18.26
N LYS A 206 -26.43 26.69 19.33
CA LYS A 206 -27.32 26.60 20.48
C LYS A 206 -28.73 26.94 19.99
N THR A 207 -29.56 25.93 19.73
CA THR A 207 -31.00 26.13 19.66
C THR A 207 -31.49 26.48 21.07
N ARG A 208 -31.85 27.75 21.26
CA ARG A 208 -32.61 28.20 22.43
C ARG A 208 -33.98 27.50 22.42
N PRO A 209 -34.50 27.06 23.57
CA PRO A 209 -35.87 26.58 23.65
C PRO A 209 -36.80 27.77 23.51
N SER A 210 -37.73 27.70 22.55
CA SER A 210 -38.88 28.60 22.48
C SER A 210 -39.84 28.27 23.62
N THR A 211 -40.20 29.33 24.33
CA THR A 211 -41.21 29.46 25.39
C THR A 211 -42.56 28.85 25.04
#